data_AF-A0A9X1TWB4-F1
#
_entry.id   AF-A0A9X1TWB4-F1
#
_cell.length_a   1.000
_cell.length_b   1.000
_cell.length_c   1.000
_cell.angle_alpha   90.00
_cell.angle_beta   90.00
_cell.angle_gamma   90.00
#
_symmetry.space_group_name_H-M   'P 1'
#
loop_
_entity.id
_entity.type
_entity.pdbx_description
1 polymer ?
#
loop_
_entity_poly.entity_id
_entity_poly.type
_entity_poly.pdbx_seq_one_letter_code
_entity_poly.pdbx_strand_id
1 'polypeptide(L)'
;MTIISKQAQHPIHYWWIFMLSGAALIGAGVYVARNPSITYDELSIFFSAMLMISGICELAFCIENRRFFKGWGWFLAGAILDLIFGIIFMTNPILAAISLPLFAGVWLLTRSVLLIARSFQAKKKSLNDWPWLLLWAVTGSFFSAVNIYNPLFSEDRLVIWTAFALLAVGAFYVHFGMLIKNAQWWINDKIYT
;
A
#
# COMPACT_ATOMS: atom_id res chain seq x y z
N MET A 1 -11.12 -39.07 -13.87
CA MET A 1 -9.98 -38.27 -14.39
C MET A 1 -10.30 -36.80 -14.24
N THR A 2 -9.53 -35.88 -13.68
CA THR A 2 -8.41 -35.92 -12.73
C THR A 2 -8.17 -34.44 -12.31
N ILE A 3 -7.86 -34.18 -11.04
CA ILE A 3 -7.06 -33.06 -10.46
C ILE A 3 -7.55 -31.59 -10.30
N ILE A 4 -8.70 -31.12 -10.78
CA ILE A 4 -8.97 -29.64 -10.69
C ILE A 4 -9.55 -29.16 -9.33
N SER A 5 -10.16 -30.01 -8.50
CA SER A 5 -10.94 -29.54 -7.34
C SER A 5 -10.17 -29.29 -6.03
N LYS A 6 -8.85 -29.56 -5.96
CA LYS A 6 -8.08 -29.43 -4.70
C LYS A 6 -7.12 -28.25 -4.61
N GLN A 7 -7.00 -27.40 -5.64
CA GLN A 7 -6.11 -26.24 -5.63
C GLN A 7 -6.80 -24.90 -5.28
N ALA A 8 -8.12 -24.91 -5.06
CA ALA A 8 -8.91 -23.70 -4.81
C ALA A 8 -9.28 -23.48 -3.33
N GLN A 9 -8.53 -24.08 -2.39
CA GLN A 9 -8.81 -23.99 -0.95
C GLN A 9 -7.57 -23.59 -0.13
N HIS A 10 -6.77 -22.64 -0.61
CA HIS A 10 -6.07 -21.79 0.33
C HIS A 10 -6.99 -20.60 0.61
N PRO A 11 -7.85 -20.66 1.66
CA PRO A 11 -8.58 -19.49 2.09
C PRO A 11 -7.54 -18.40 2.33
N ILE A 12 -7.77 -17.22 1.75
CA ILE A 12 -6.87 -16.07 1.82
C ILE A 12 -6.84 -15.58 3.28
N HIS A 13 -6.19 -16.30 4.18
CA HIS A 13 -6.16 -16.00 5.62
C HIS A 13 -5.31 -14.76 5.94
N TYR A 14 -4.92 -14.01 4.90
CA TYR A 14 -4.07 -12.84 4.95
C TYR A 14 -4.86 -11.52 4.99
N TRP A 15 -6.18 -11.55 5.28
CA TRP A 15 -6.97 -10.32 5.45
C TRP A 15 -6.38 -9.41 6.53
N TRP A 16 -5.82 -10.00 7.58
CA TRP A 16 -5.14 -9.26 8.66
C TRP A 16 -3.93 -8.48 8.14
N ILE A 17 -3.28 -8.92 7.06
CA ILE A 17 -2.08 -8.25 6.53
C ILE A 17 -2.50 -6.90 5.95
N PHE A 18 -3.57 -6.88 5.15
CA PHE A 18 -4.11 -5.64 4.60
C PHE A 18 -4.61 -4.71 5.71
N MET A 19 -5.26 -5.23 6.75
CA MET A 19 -5.69 -4.40 7.87
C MET A 19 -4.51 -3.84 8.67
N LEU A 20 -3.48 -4.64 8.94
CA LEU A 20 -2.29 -4.21 9.66
C LEU A 20 -1.49 -3.18 8.86
N SER A 21 -1.27 -3.42 7.57
CA SER A 21 -0.61 -2.45 6.68
C SER A 21 -1.41 -1.15 6.57
N GLY A 22 -2.75 -1.24 6.49
CA GLY A 22 -3.62 -0.08 6.49
C GLY A 22 -3.56 0.71 7.79
N ALA A 23 -3.59 0.03 8.93
CA ALA A 23 -3.43 0.65 10.25
C ALA A 23 -2.05 1.31 10.41
N ALA A 24 -0.98 0.67 9.92
CA ALA A 24 0.37 1.23 9.92
C ALA A 24 0.45 2.51 9.07
N LEU A 25 -0.15 2.52 7.87
CA LEU A 25 -0.20 3.70 7.00
C LEU A 25 -1.06 4.82 7.59
N ILE A 26 -2.18 4.49 8.24
CA ILE A 26 -2.99 5.49 8.95
C ILE A 26 -2.19 6.09 10.12
N GLY A 27 -1.55 5.24 10.94
CA GLY A 27 -0.69 5.69 12.03
C GLY A 27 0.44 6.59 11.55
N ALA A 28 1.09 6.22 10.45
CA ALA A 28 2.09 7.03 9.76
C ALA A 28 1.54 8.38 9.33
N GLY A 29 0.40 8.40 8.64
CA GLY A 29 -0.26 9.62 8.20
C GLY A 29 -0.68 10.53 9.35
N VAL A 30 -1.19 9.98 10.45
CA VAL A 30 -1.53 10.73 11.67
C VAL A 30 -0.27 11.29 12.34
N TYR A 31 0.80 10.51 12.41
CA TYR A 31 2.07 10.95 12.99
C TYR A 31 2.64 12.15 12.22
N VAL A 32 2.66 12.05 10.89
CA VAL A 32 3.13 13.13 10.00
C VAL A 32 2.21 14.36 10.10
N ALA A 33 0.89 14.16 10.13
CA ALA A 33 -0.07 15.27 10.24
C ALA A 33 -0.01 16.01 11.58
N ARG A 34 0.30 15.32 12.68
CA ARG A 34 0.42 15.91 14.02
C ARG A 34 1.72 16.66 14.24
N ASN A 35 2.76 16.33 13.47
CA ASN A 35 4.07 16.96 13.54
C ASN A 35 4.36 17.67 12.21
N PRO A 36 3.65 18.78 11.90
CA PRO A 36 3.89 19.53 10.66
C PRO A 36 5.30 20.15 10.62
N SER A 37 5.93 20.34 11.78
CA SER A 37 7.32 20.78 11.93
C SER A 37 8.33 19.62 11.93
N ILE A 38 7.93 18.43 11.48
CA ILE A 38 8.87 17.31 11.30
C ILE A 38 9.92 17.69 10.28
N THR A 39 11.18 17.52 10.64
CA THR A 39 12.28 17.81 9.71
C THR A 39 12.30 16.77 8.59
N TYR A 40 12.77 17.16 7.41
CA TYR A 40 12.93 16.21 6.29
C TYR A 40 13.84 15.04 6.64
N ASP A 41 14.82 15.24 7.52
CA ASP A 41 15.72 14.20 8.00
C ASP A 41 14.96 13.13 8.80
N GLU A 42 14.07 13.54 9.70
CA GLU A 42 13.20 12.62 10.45
C GLU A 42 12.22 11.89 9.55
N LEU A 43 11.58 12.63 8.62
CA LEU A 43 10.66 12.06 7.65
C LEU A 43 11.36 11.03 6.75
N SER A 44 12.63 11.30 6.41
CA SER A 44 13.50 10.43 5.63
C SER A 44 13.79 9.11 6.33
N ILE A 45 14.22 9.15 7.59
CA ILE A 45 14.46 7.93 8.37
C ILE A 45 13.17 7.13 8.51
N PHE A 46 12.06 7.80 8.84
CA PHE A 46 10.75 7.18 8.96
C PHE A 46 10.29 6.51 7.67
N PHE A 47 10.38 7.22 6.55
CA PHE A 47 9.99 6.71 5.25
C PHE A 47 10.90 5.55 4.82
N SER A 48 12.21 5.66 5.02
CA SER A 48 13.18 4.58 4.75
C SER A 48 12.84 3.29 5.50
N ALA A 49 12.48 3.39 6.78
CA ALA A 49 12.04 2.25 7.57
C ALA A 49 10.76 1.63 6.99
N MET A 50 9.78 2.45 6.58
CA MET A 50 8.56 1.96 5.92
C MET A 50 8.86 1.26 4.59
N LEU A 51 9.76 1.79 3.76
CA LEU A 51 10.19 1.17 2.51
C LEU A 51 10.78 -0.22 2.75
N MET A 52 11.66 -0.34 3.75
CA MET A 52 12.26 -1.62 4.11
C MET A 52 11.22 -2.61 4.61
N ILE A 53 10.37 -2.21 5.56
CA ILE A 53 9.31 -3.10 6.10
C ILE A 53 8.38 -3.55 4.97
N SER A 54 7.93 -2.62 4.12
CA SER A 54 7.08 -2.91 2.96
C SER A 54 7.77 -3.89 2.01
N GLY A 55 9.02 -3.61 1.61
CA GLY A 55 9.79 -4.45 0.71
C GLY A 55 9.99 -5.87 1.25
N ILE A 56 10.33 -6.01 2.54
CA ILE A 56 10.46 -7.33 3.19
C ILE A 56 9.12 -8.09 3.15
N CYS A 57 8.03 -7.43 3.56
CA CYS A 57 6.71 -8.04 3.57
C CYS A 57 6.25 -8.48 2.17
N GLU A 58 6.49 -7.66 1.15
CA GLU A 58 6.11 -7.98 -0.23
C GLU A 58 6.99 -9.05 -0.85
N LEU A 59 8.29 -9.08 -0.53
CA LEU A 59 9.17 -10.18 -0.92
C LEU A 59 8.70 -11.50 -0.31
N ALA A 60 8.38 -11.52 0.99
CA ALA A 60 7.84 -12.70 1.66
C ALA A 60 6.54 -13.18 0.99
N PHE A 61 5.60 -12.25 0.76
CA PHE A 61 4.33 -12.54 0.09
C PHE A 61 4.54 -13.08 -1.34
N CYS A 62 5.46 -12.49 -2.10
CA CYS A 62 5.82 -12.96 -3.43
C CYS A 62 6.37 -14.39 -3.38
N ILE A 63 7.30 -14.69 -2.49
CA ILE A 63 7.92 -16.02 -2.40
C ILE A 63 6.87 -17.09 -2.09
N GLU A 64 5.94 -16.81 -1.18
CA GLU A 64 4.86 -17.72 -0.79
C GLU A 64 3.84 -17.94 -1.93
N ASN A 65 3.46 -16.88 -2.64
CA ASN A 65 2.37 -16.92 -3.63
C ASN A 65 2.83 -17.00 -5.10
N ARG A 66 4.11 -17.31 -5.36
CA ARG A 66 4.73 -17.33 -6.70
C ARG A 66 4.00 -18.16 -7.76
N ARG A 67 3.25 -19.20 -7.35
CA ARG A 67 2.55 -20.12 -8.26
C ARG A 67 1.15 -19.68 -8.66
N PHE A 68 0.57 -18.68 -7.99
CA PHE A 68 -0.84 -18.31 -8.15
C PHE A 68 -1.07 -16.91 -8.74
N PHE A 69 -0.01 -16.10 -8.90
CA PHE A 69 -0.11 -14.72 -9.37
C PHE A 69 0.38 -14.55 -10.81
N LYS A 70 -0.53 -14.24 -11.75
CA LYS A 70 -0.13 -13.67 -13.06
C LYS A 70 0.46 -12.28 -12.83
N GLY A 71 1.69 -12.04 -13.31
CA GLY A 71 2.42 -10.77 -13.09
C GLY A 71 3.36 -10.76 -11.88
N TRP A 72 3.64 -11.92 -11.27
CA TRP A 72 4.52 -12.07 -10.10
C TRP A 72 5.87 -11.35 -10.23
N GLY A 73 6.52 -11.41 -11.41
CA GLY A 73 7.82 -10.78 -11.63
C GLY A 73 7.81 -9.25 -11.46
N TRP A 74 6.71 -8.58 -11.82
CA TRP A 74 6.57 -7.14 -11.61
C TRP A 74 6.41 -6.77 -10.14
N PHE A 75 5.70 -7.62 -9.39
CA PHE A 75 5.51 -7.42 -7.95
C PHE A 75 6.81 -7.69 -7.17
N LEU A 76 7.57 -8.70 -7.58
CA LEU A 76 8.91 -8.97 -7.05
C LEU A 76 9.87 -7.81 -7.36
N ALA A 77 9.85 -7.29 -8.59
CA ALA A 77 10.68 -6.15 -8.96
C ALA A 77 10.34 -4.92 -8.10
N GLY A 78 9.06 -4.66 -7.84
CA GLY A 78 8.61 -3.63 -6.90
C GLY A 78 9.22 -3.84 -5.50
N ALA A 79 9.01 -5.02 -4.90
CA ALA A 79 9.53 -5.32 -3.57
C ALA A 79 11.07 -5.23 -3.46
N ILE A 80 11.81 -5.54 -4.53
CA ILE A 80 13.27 -5.37 -4.58
C ILE A 80 13.63 -3.88 -4.66
N LEU A 81 12.95 -3.09 -5.49
CA LEU A 81 13.16 -1.64 -5.56
C LEU A 81 12.87 -0.99 -4.21
N ASP A 82 11.78 -1.38 -3.55
CA ASP A 82 11.40 -0.98 -2.20
C ASP A 82 12.57 -1.15 -1.21
N LEU A 83 13.22 -2.33 -1.22
CA LEU A 83 14.39 -2.59 -0.39
C LEU A 83 15.61 -1.77 -0.77
N ILE A 84 15.92 -1.68 -2.07
CA ILE A 84 17.10 -0.96 -2.56
C ILE A 84 17.01 0.50 -2.14
N PHE A 85 15.89 1.16 -2.41
CA PHE A 85 15.67 2.55 -2.02
C PHE A 85 15.62 2.72 -0.51
N GLY A 86 14.98 1.79 0.22
CA GLY A 86 14.99 1.80 1.69
C GLY A 86 16.40 1.76 2.28
N ILE A 87 17.29 0.92 1.74
CA ILE A 87 18.69 0.81 2.20
C ILE A 87 19.49 2.06 1.82
N ILE A 88 19.35 2.55 0.59
CA ILE A 88 20.04 3.76 0.13
C ILE A 88 19.65 4.96 0.99
N PHE A 89 18.36 5.11 1.27
CA PHE A 89 17.87 6.23 2.07
C PHE A 89 18.23 6.13 3.54
N MET A 90 18.26 4.92 4.11
CA MET A 90 18.71 4.68 5.48
C MET A 90 20.21 4.97 5.65
N THR A 91 21.04 4.66 4.65
CA THR A 91 22.49 4.89 4.71
C THR A 91 22.88 6.33 4.41
N ASN A 92 22.06 7.05 3.66
CA ASN A 92 22.30 8.45 3.34
C ASN A 92 21.02 9.30 3.52
N PRO A 93 20.73 9.75 4.76
CA PRO A 93 19.54 10.53 5.07
C PRO A 93 19.45 11.85 4.29
N ILE A 94 20.58 12.45 3.91
CA ILE A 94 20.63 13.70 3.14
C ILE A 94 20.14 13.47 1.71
N LEU A 95 20.64 12.41 1.04
CA LEU A 95 20.16 12.03 -0.29
C LEU A 95 18.67 11.70 -0.26
N ALA A 96 18.24 11.02 0.79
CA ALA A 96 16.85 10.73 1.01
C ALA A 96 16.03 12.00 1.19
N ALA A 97 16.40 12.93 2.08
CA ALA A 97 15.69 14.21 2.28
C ALA A 97 15.51 15.00 0.98
N ILE A 98 16.55 15.09 0.14
CA ILE A 98 16.49 15.79 -1.15
C ILE A 98 15.57 15.09 -2.15
N SER A 99 15.56 13.75 -2.15
CA SER A 99 14.80 12.95 -3.12
C SER A 99 13.40 12.53 -2.64
N LEU A 100 13.11 12.68 -1.35
CA LEU A 100 11.90 12.24 -0.68
C LEU A 100 10.64 12.80 -1.33
N PRO A 101 10.54 14.10 -1.67
CA PRO A 101 9.36 14.65 -2.34
C PRO A 101 8.94 13.87 -3.59
N LEU A 102 9.91 13.68 -4.48
CA LEU A 102 9.70 13.00 -5.75
C LEU A 102 9.46 11.51 -5.52
N PHE A 103 10.30 10.89 -4.70
CA PHE A 103 10.27 9.45 -4.47
C PHE A 103 9.01 9.03 -3.73
N ALA A 104 8.66 9.68 -2.62
CA ALA A 104 7.43 9.41 -1.87
C ALA A 104 6.19 9.66 -2.73
N GLY A 105 6.18 10.74 -3.53
CA GLY A 105 5.10 11.01 -4.48
C GLY A 105 4.92 9.90 -5.51
N VAL A 106 6.00 9.50 -6.20
CA VAL A 106 5.98 8.41 -7.20
C VAL A 106 5.58 7.08 -6.57
N TRP A 107 6.13 6.79 -5.38
CA TRP A 107 5.80 5.60 -4.61
C TRP A 107 4.31 5.51 -4.28
N LEU A 108 3.78 6.56 -3.64
CA LEU A 108 2.38 6.63 -3.24
C LEU A 108 1.45 6.64 -4.45
N LEU A 109 1.87 7.26 -5.56
CA LEU A 109 1.11 7.24 -6.79
C LEU A 109 1.05 5.83 -7.38
N THR A 110 2.19 5.13 -7.45
CA THR A 110 2.25 3.75 -7.92
C THR A 110 1.33 2.86 -7.09
N ARG A 111 1.38 3.00 -5.76
CA ARG A 111 0.47 2.31 -4.84
C ARG A 111 -0.99 2.64 -5.17
N SER A 112 -1.34 3.92 -5.25
CA SER A 112 -2.73 4.36 -5.47
C SER A 112 -3.30 3.89 -6.81
N VAL A 113 -2.52 3.90 -7.89
CA VAL A 113 -2.91 3.35 -9.20
C VAL A 113 -3.20 1.85 -9.11
N LEU A 114 -2.39 1.09 -8.37
CA LEU A 114 -2.66 -0.33 -8.11
C LEU A 114 -3.95 -0.53 -7.31
N LEU A 115 -4.27 0.37 -6.38
CA LEU A 115 -5.54 0.33 -5.63
C LEU A 115 -6.75 0.61 -6.51
N ILE A 116 -6.64 1.49 -7.52
CA ILE A 116 -7.69 1.69 -8.54
C ILE A 116 -7.94 0.38 -9.29
N ALA A 117 -6.88 -0.29 -9.75
CA ALA A 117 -7.00 -1.60 -10.40
C ALA A 117 -7.64 -2.66 -9.47
N ARG A 118 -7.32 -2.66 -8.17
CA ARG A 118 -7.96 -3.54 -7.17
C ARG A 118 -9.44 -3.23 -6.98
N SER A 119 -9.83 -1.96 -7.06
CA SER A 119 -11.24 -1.53 -6.97
C SER A 119 -12.07 -2.07 -8.13
N PHE A 120 -11.54 -2.01 -9.36
CA PHE A 120 -12.20 -2.61 -10.52
C PHE A 120 -12.26 -4.13 -10.45
N GLN A 121 -11.24 -4.79 -9.88
CA GLN A 121 -11.30 -6.22 -9.61
C GLN A 121 -12.39 -6.56 -8.58
N ALA A 122 -12.59 -5.71 -7.57
CA ALA A 122 -13.68 -5.87 -6.61
C ALA A 122 -15.05 -5.75 -7.29
N LYS A 123 -15.21 -4.78 -8.20
CA LYS A 123 -16.41 -4.65 -9.05
C LYS A 123 -16.68 -5.91 -9.87
N LYS A 124 -15.64 -6.48 -10.50
CA LYS A 124 -15.77 -7.72 -11.31
C LYS A 124 -16.20 -8.93 -10.47
N LYS A 125 -15.82 -8.97 -9.19
CA LYS A 125 -16.23 -10.00 -8.23
C LYS A 125 -17.61 -9.71 -7.60
N SER A 126 -18.36 -8.73 -8.12
CA SER A 126 -19.69 -8.32 -7.66
C SER A 126 -19.73 -7.91 -6.18
N LEU A 127 -18.62 -7.37 -5.67
CA LEU A 127 -18.56 -6.83 -4.31
C LEU A 127 -19.16 -5.43 -4.28
N ASN A 128 -20.15 -5.21 -3.41
CA ASN A 128 -20.95 -3.97 -3.42
C ASN A 128 -20.15 -2.71 -3.04
N ASP A 129 -19.08 -2.85 -2.23
CA ASP A 129 -18.29 -1.71 -1.74
C ASP A 129 -17.26 -1.17 -2.74
N TRP A 130 -17.23 -1.69 -3.98
CA TRP A 130 -16.26 -1.27 -5.00
C TRP A 130 -16.21 0.25 -5.28
N PRO A 131 -17.31 1.04 -5.24
CA PRO A 131 -17.23 2.48 -5.50
C PRO A 131 -16.49 3.21 -4.39
N TRP A 132 -16.63 2.76 -3.14
CA TRP A 132 -15.97 3.37 -2.00
C TRP A 132 -14.47 3.06 -1.97
N LEU A 133 -14.09 1.83 -2.37
CA LEU A 133 -12.69 1.48 -2.62
C LEU A 133 -12.08 2.38 -3.70
N LEU A 134 -12.81 2.61 -4.79
CA LEU A 134 -12.37 3.50 -5.86
C LEU A 134 -12.15 4.93 -5.35
N LEU A 135 -13.06 5.44 -4.50
CA LEU A 135 -12.95 6.78 -3.92
C LEU A 135 -11.66 6.96 -3.12
N TRP A 136 -11.32 6.03 -2.24
CA TRP A 136 -10.05 6.07 -1.50
C TRP A 136 -8.83 6.01 -2.41
N ALA A 137 -8.89 5.19 -3.45
CA ALA A 137 -7.79 5.06 -4.40
C ALA A 137 -7.59 6.33 -5.24
N VAL A 138 -8.68 6.98 -5.67
CA VAL A 138 -8.65 8.22 -6.44
C VAL A 138 -8.16 9.39 -5.58
N THR A 139 -8.64 9.50 -4.34
CA THR A 139 -8.17 10.53 -3.39
C THR A 139 -6.68 10.37 -3.07
N GLY A 140 -6.23 9.14 -2.81
CA GLY A 140 -4.80 8.83 -2.64
C GLY A 140 -3.97 9.19 -3.87
N SER A 141 -4.48 8.88 -5.08
CA SER A 141 -3.80 9.21 -6.34
C SER A 141 -3.67 10.72 -6.53
N PHE A 142 -4.71 11.48 -6.20
CA PHE A 142 -4.70 12.94 -6.26
C PHE A 142 -3.62 13.55 -5.35
N PHE A 143 -3.60 13.18 -4.06
CA PHE A 143 -2.59 13.70 -3.14
C PHE A 143 -1.17 13.24 -3.48
N SER A 144 -1.02 12.05 -4.06
CA SER A 144 0.26 11.57 -4.55
C SER A 144 0.76 12.38 -5.75
N ALA A 145 -0.14 12.70 -6.70
CA ALA A 145 0.19 13.55 -7.85
C ALA A 145 0.56 14.98 -7.42
N VAL A 146 -0.11 15.52 -6.39
CA VAL A 146 0.22 16.82 -5.80
C VAL A 146 1.64 16.82 -5.21
N ASN A 147 2.07 15.73 -4.57
CA ASN A 147 3.44 15.59 -4.07
C ASN A 147 4.47 15.61 -5.21
N ILE A 148 4.19 14.95 -6.33
CA ILE A 148 5.09 14.93 -7.49
C ILE A 148 5.18 16.29 -8.18
N TYR A 149 4.07 17.03 -8.24
CA TYR A 149 4.00 18.30 -8.97
C TYR A 149 4.64 19.46 -8.20
N ASN A 150 4.68 19.40 -6.87
CA ASN A 150 5.26 20.46 -6.01
C ASN A 150 6.51 20.00 -5.23
N PRO A 151 7.59 19.51 -5.87
CA PRO A 151 8.80 19.12 -5.16
C PRO A 151 9.63 20.32 -4.66
N LEU A 152 9.31 21.55 -5.08
CA LEU A 152 10.14 22.75 -4.89
C LEU A 152 9.49 23.86 -4.03
N PHE A 153 8.25 23.70 -3.55
CA PHE A 153 7.54 24.76 -2.83
C PHE A 153 7.20 24.38 -1.39
N SER A 154 7.99 24.94 -0.47
CA SER A 154 7.80 25.03 0.98
C SER A 154 7.68 23.70 1.73
N GLU A 155 8.71 23.44 2.54
CA GLU A 155 8.90 22.27 3.42
C GLU A 155 7.60 21.82 4.12
N ASP A 156 6.85 22.79 4.64
CA ASP A 156 5.65 22.59 5.46
C ASP A 156 4.46 22.00 4.69
N ARG A 157 4.34 22.26 3.38
CA ARG A 157 3.16 21.84 2.59
C ARG A 157 3.26 20.39 2.15
N LEU A 158 4.47 19.91 1.89
CA LEU A 158 4.70 18.56 1.41
C LEU A 158 4.34 17.52 2.47
N VAL A 159 4.72 17.79 3.72
CA VAL A 159 4.43 16.98 4.89
C VAL A 159 2.92 16.72 5.00
N ILE A 160 2.11 17.77 4.86
CA ILE A 160 0.65 17.69 4.92
C ILE A 160 0.07 16.86 3.77
N TRP A 161 0.51 17.08 2.53
CA TRP A 161 0.00 16.30 1.39
C TRP A 161 0.40 14.82 1.45
N THR A 162 1.62 14.55 1.92
CA THR A 162 2.09 13.18 2.19
C THR A 162 1.23 12.51 3.25
N ALA A 163 0.90 13.21 4.34
CA ALA A 163 0.01 12.69 5.37
C ALA A 163 -1.37 12.33 4.80
N PHE A 164 -1.98 13.20 4.00
CA PHE A 164 -3.26 12.91 3.35
C PHE A 164 -3.20 11.72 2.39
N ALA A 165 -2.13 11.60 1.60
CA ALA A 165 -1.92 10.44 0.74
C ALA A 165 -1.79 9.14 1.55
N LEU A 166 -1.00 9.13 2.63
CA LEU A 166 -0.84 7.98 3.53
C LEU A 166 -2.17 7.58 4.18
N LEU A 167 -2.95 8.56 4.66
CA LEU A 167 -4.27 8.32 5.24
C LEU A 167 -5.23 7.71 4.22
N ALA A 168 -5.27 8.23 2.99
CA ALA A 168 -6.15 7.71 1.94
C ALA A 168 -5.78 6.27 1.53
N VAL A 169 -4.49 6.00 1.31
CA VAL A 169 -3.98 4.65 0.99
C VAL A 169 -4.22 3.70 2.17
N GLY A 170 -3.99 4.15 3.40
CA GLY A 170 -4.24 3.38 4.61
C GLY A 170 -5.72 3.04 4.82
N ALA A 171 -6.61 4.02 4.63
CA ALA A 171 -8.06 3.83 4.69
C ALA A 171 -8.55 2.81 3.66
N PHE A 172 -8.00 2.85 2.44
CA PHE A 172 -8.26 1.82 1.43
C PHE A 172 -7.90 0.43 1.96
N TYR A 173 -6.68 0.25 2.49
CA TYR A 173 -6.18 -1.05 2.94
C TYR A 173 -6.99 -1.62 4.08
N VAL A 174 -7.39 -0.78 5.04
CA VAL A 174 -8.28 -1.18 6.14
C VAL A 174 -9.64 -1.63 5.60
N HIS A 175 -10.27 -0.83 4.73
CA HIS A 175 -11.57 -1.17 4.16
C HIS A 175 -11.50 -2.46 3.33
N PHE A 176 -10.47 -2.59 2.48
CA PHE A 176 -10.26 -3.77 1.66
C PHE A 176 -10.03 -5.03 2.52
N GLY A 177 -9.29 -4.91 3.62
CA GLY A 177 -9.11 -5.99 4.60
C GLY A 177 -10.43 -6.43 5.24
N MET A 178 -11.28 -5.47 5.64
CA MET A 178 -12.63 -5.78 6.17
C MET A 178 -13.50 -6.48 5.12
N LEU A 179 -13.44 -6.01 3.87
CA LEU A 179 -14.19 -6.60 2.77
C LEU A 179 -13.78 -8.05 2.49
N ILE A 180 -12.48 -8.37 2.53
CA ILE A 180 -12.00 -9.75 2.37
C ILE A 180 -12.43 -10.61 3.56
N LYS A 181 -12.28 -10.11 4.79
CA LYS A 181 -12.75 -10.80 6.00
C LYS A 181 -14.24 -11.14 5.88
N ASN A 182 -15.02 -10.17 5.38
CA ASN A 182 -16.46 -10.33 5.21
C ASN A 182 -16.83 -11.33 4.11
N ALA A 183 -16.12 -11.29 2.99
CA ALA A 183 -16.29 -12.26 1.92
C ALA A 183 -15.88 -13.69 2.32
N GLN A 184 -14.88 -13.85 3.19
CA GLN A 184 -14.46 -15.16 3.71
C GLN A 184 -15.48 -15.79 4.64
N TRP A 185 -16.12 -15.01 5.52
CA TRP A 185 -17.18 -15.54 6.38
C TRP A 185 -18.28 -16.16 5.52
N TRP A 186 -18.68 -15.48 4.42
CA TRP A 186 -19.72 -15.94 3.50
C TRP A 186 -19.41 -17.29 2.82
N ILE A 187 -18.14 -17.52 2.50
CA ILE A 187 -17.69 -18.77 1.86
C ILE A 187 -17.69 -19.91 2.88
N ASN A 188 -17.23 -19.66 4.11
CA ASN A 188 -17.21 -20.68 5.15
C ASN A 188 -18.62 -21.11 5.54
N ASP A 189 -19.57 -20.17 5.65
CA ASP A 189 -20.95 -20.46 6.07
C ASP A 189 -21.66 -21.44 5.11
N LYS A 190 -21.47 -21.27 3.79
CA LYS A 190 -22.06 -22.15 2.75
C LYS A 190 -21.43 -23.54 2.64
N ILE A 191 -20.28 -23.79 3.27
CA ILE A 191 -19.59 -25.08 3.20
C ILE A 191 -20.00 -25.98 4.39
N TYR A 192 -20.57 -25.41 5.46
CA TYR A 192 -20.94 -26.12 6.68
C TYR A 192 -22.46 -26.26 6.92
N THR A 193 -23.30 -25.81 5.98
CA THR A 193 -24.76 -26.04 5.95
C THR A 193 -25.15 -26.91 4.77
#